data_AF-A0A2S0UND4-F1
#
_entry.id   AF-A0A2S0UND4-F1
#
_cell.length_a   1.000
_cell.length_b   1.000
_cell.length_c   1.000
_cell.angle_alpha   90.00
_cell.angle_beta   90.00
_cell.angle_gamma   90.00
#
_symmetry.space_group_name_H-M   'P 1'
#
loop_
_entity.id
_entity.type
_entity.pdbx_description
1 polymer ?
#
loop_
_entity_poly.entity_id
_entity_poly.type
_entity_poly.pdbx_seq_one_letter_code
_entity_poly.pdbx_strand_id
1 'polypeptide(L)'
;MRAGFALVFLTLLMPLGAHADTAARFDQGIDGCYSTIGEGGRQTAEYLADAGWNGDADDEMGLGWLYPDGTEDPFITVAIDGSFCQIESTSLGSEAAAGQLRRYLETKGAAHDPDKDEMGCTRFDLGDGYAVTITSGGDDPTCASDKNSALRFTYE
;
A
#
# COMPACT_ATOMS: atom_id res chain seq x y z
N MET A 1 44.53 -38.17 23.86
CA MET A 1 44.29 -36.72 23.80
C MET A 1 43.48 -36.42 22.55
N ARG A 2 42.21 -36.06 22.67
CA ARG A 2 41.36 -35.63 21.54
C ARG A 2 41.09 -34.13 21.73
N ALA A 3 41.68 -33.31 20.88
CA ALA A 3 41.44 -31.87 20.84
C ALA A 3 40.09 -31.62 20.15
N GLY A 4 39.16 -30.98 20.86
CA GLY A 4 37.86 -30.59 20.35
C GLY A 4 37.97 -29.31 19.52
N PHE A 5 37.45 -29.36 18.29
CA PHE A 5 37.09 -28.18 17.51
C PHE A 5 35.69 -27.76 17.93
N ALA A 6 35.54 -26.56 18.50
CA ALA A 6 34.25 -25.91 18.66
C ALA A 6 34.21 -24.71 17.72
N LEU A 7 33.57 -24.89 16.55
CA LEU A 7 33.25 -23.81 15.64
C LEU A 7 31.96 -23.16 16.13
N VAL A 8 32.06 -21.96 16.72
CA VAL A 8 30.89 -21.17 17.10
C VAL A 8 30.36 -20.47 15.85
N PHE A 9 29.30 -21.01 15.26
CA PHE A 9 28.52 -20.33 14.22
C PHE A 9 27.63 -19.28 14.90
N LEU A 10 28.07 -18.01 14.84
CA LEU A 10 27.26 -16.86 15.25
C LEU A 10 26.32 -16.52 14.09
N THR A 11 25.09 -17.05 14.11
CA THR A 11 24.05 -16.68 13.13
C THR A 11 23.59 -15.25 13.39
N LEU A 12 23.97 -14.33 12.51
CA LEU A 12 23.31 -13.03 12.34
C LEU A 12 21.86 -13.28 11.86
N LEU A 13 20.90 -13.22 12.77
CA LEU A 13 19.49 -13.04 12.44
C LEU A 13 19.30 -11.57 12.03
N MET A 14 19.45 -11.28 10.73
CA MET A 14 19.01 -10.01 10.17
C MET A 14 17.48 -9.87 10.27
N PRO A 15 16.94 -8.63 10.39
CA PRO A 15 15.54 -8.35 10.69
C PRO A 15 14.63 -8.57 9.46
N LEU A 16 14.47 -9.82 9.04
CA LEU A 16 13.53 -10.22 7.98
C LEU A 16 12.05 -9.98 8.36
N GLY A 17 11.76 -9.82 9.65
CA GLY A 17 10.38 -9.68 10.15
C GLY A 17 9.73 -8.33 9.81
N ALA A 18 10.49 -7.23 9.78
CA ALA A 18 9.91 -5.90 9.58
C ALA A 18 9.35 -5.72 8.15
N HIS A 19 10.09 -6.17 7.13
CA HIS A 19 9.64 -6.08 5.74
C HIS A 19 8.45 -7.00 5.41
N ALA A 20 8.40 -8.19 6.02
CA ALA A 20 7.28 -9.10 5.83
C ALA A 20 5.98 -8.54 6.42
N ASP A 21 6.08 -7.81 7.54
CA ASP A 21 4.94 -7.12 8.14
C ASP A 21 4.47 -5.95 7.28
N THR A 22 5.38 -5.08 6.81
CA THR A 22 5.02 -3.96 5.91
C THR A 22 4.31 -4.45 4.65
N ALA A 23 4.84 -5.48 3.98
CA ALA A 23 4.20 -6.04 2.78
C ALA A 23 2.80 -6.58 3.10
N ALA A 24 2.62 -7.33 4.19
CA ALA A 24 1.31 -7.85 4.57
C ALA A 24 0.30 -6.74 4.89
N ARG A 25 0.74 -5.67 5.56
CA ARG A 25 -0.10 -4.48 5.80
C ARG A 25 -0.39 -3.72 4.51
N PHE A 26 0.55 -3.69 3.57
CA PHE A 26 0.32 -3.05 2.27
C PHE A 26 -0.76 -3.79 1.47
N ASP A 27 -0.77 -5.13 1.52
CA ASP A 27 -1.83 -5.95 0.92
C ASP A 27 -3.21 -5.67 1.59
N GLN A 28 -3.25 -5.44 2.91
CA GLN A 28 -4.48 -5.00 3.59
C GLN A 28 -4.93 -3.62 3.12
N GLY A 29 -4.00 -2.70 2.94
CA GLY A 29 -4.29 -1.36 2.44
C GLY A 29 -4.81 -1.35 0.99
N ILE A 30 -4.28 -2.24 0.14
CA ILE A 30 -4.83 -2.49 -1.20
C ILE A 30 -6.27 -2.97 -1.10
N ASP A 31 -6.55 -3.96 -0.24
CA ASP A 31 -7.91 -4.49 -0.08
C ASP A 31 -8.89 -3.43 0.44
N GLY A 32 -8.47 -2.62 1.42
CA GLY A 32 -9.23 -1.49 1.92
C GLY A 32 -9.54 -0.48 0.82
N CYS A 33 -8.51 0.11 0.21
CA CYS A 33 -8.71 1.13 -0.82
C CYS A 33 -9.50 0.63 -2.02
N TYR A 34 -9.29 -0.61 -2.46
CA TYR A 34 -10.04 -1.19 -3.58
C TYR A 34 -11.52 -1.41 -3.22
N SER A 35 -11.82 -1.83 -1.99
CA SER A 35 -13.18 -2.21 -1.60
C SER A 35 -14.05 -1.01 -1.24
N THR A 36 -13.46 0.13 -0.89
CA THR A 36 -14.19 1.32 -0.40
C THR A 36 -14.01 2.54 -1.27
N ILE A 37 -13.38 2.41 -2.44
CA ILE A 37 -13.21 3.51 -3.37
C ILE A 37 -14.57 4.12 -3.78
N GLY A 38 -14.68 5.45 -3.70
CA GLY A 38 -15.93 6.17 -3.95
C GLY A 38 -16.89 6.24 -2.76
N GLU A 39 -16.64 5.53 -1.65
CA GLU A 39 -17.53 5.54 -0.48
C GLU A 39 -17.19 6.61 0.56
N GLY A 40 -15.93 7.07 0.60
CA GLY A 40 -15.44 8.10 1.52
C GLY A 40 -14.44 7.58 2.57
N GLY A 41 -13.67 8.51 3.15
CA GLY A 41 -12.62 8.16 4.10
C GLY A 41 -13.11 7.46 5.37
N ARG A 42 -14.31 7.79 5.85
CA ARG A 42 -14.90 7.15 7.04
C ARG A 42 -15.23 5.67 6.79
N GLN A 43 -15.75 5.34 5.61
CA GLN A 43 -16.07 3.97 5.22
C GLN A 43 -14.81 3.11 5.10
N THR A 44 -13.74 3.67 4.53
CA THR A 44 -12.42 3.01 4.51
C THR A 44 -11.90 2.73 5.93
N ALA A 45 -12.04 3.68 6.85
CA ALA A 45 -11.65 3.51 8.24
C ALA A 45 -12.47 2.41 8.94
N GLU A 46 -13.79 2.43 8.77
CA GLU A 46 -14.71 1.41 9.31
C GLU A 46 -14.41 0.02 8.74
N TYR A 47 -14.08 -0.09 7.46
CA TYR A 47 -13.71 -1.35 6.81
C TYR A 47 -12.42 -1.96 7.38
N LEU A 48 -11.41 -1.13 7.64
CA LEU A 48 -10.10 -1.60 8.10
C LEU A 48 -9.97 -1.70 9.64
N ALA A 49 -10.94 -1.23 10.40
CA ALA A 49 -10.89 -1.20 11.86
C ALA A 49 -10.64 -2.59 12.47
N ASP A 50 -11.32 -3.64 11.99
CA ASP A 50 -11.16 -5.01 12.47
C ASP A 50 -9.78 -5.61 12.13
N ALA A 51 -9.07 -5.05 11.14
CA ALA A 51 -7.69 -5.41 10.79
C ALA A 51 -6.64 -4.66 11.63
N GLY A 52 -7.09 -3.83 12.58
CA GLY A 52 -6.24 -3.03 13.47
C GLY A 52 -5.69 -1.78 12.78
N TRP A 53 -6.46 -1.18 11.87
CA TRP A 53 -6.14 0.14 11.33
C TRP A 53 -6.93 1.20 12.08
N ASN A 54 -6.24 2.28 12.44
CA ASN A 54 -6.80 3.40 13.18
C ASN A 54 -6.32 4.71 12.57
N GLY A 55 -7.06 5.78 12.79
CA GLY A 55 -6.69 7.06 12.22
C GLY A 55 -7.69 8.16 12.48
N ASP A 56 -7.33 9.33 11.98
CA ASP A 56 -8.07 10.57 12.18
C ASP A 56 -8.43 11.20 10.83
N ALA A 57 -9.46 12.04 10.85
CA ALA A 57 -9.86 12.86 9.73
C ALA A 57 -9.62 14.34 10.04
N ASP A 58 -9.15 15.08 9.04
CA ASP A 58 -9.13 16.53 9.01
C ASP A 58 -10.22 16.99 8.04
N ASP A 59 -11.40 17.28 8.59
CA ASP A 59 -12.57 17.75 7.83
C ASP A 59 -12.32 19.10 7.14
N GLU A 60 -11.40 19.93 7.65
CA GLU A 60 -11.05 21.22 7.04
C GLU A 60 -10.23 21.00 5.77
N MET A 61 -9.33 20.01 5.80
CA MET A 61 -8.51 19.61 4.65
C MET A 61 -9.24 18.64 3.71
N GLY A 62 -10.36 18.05 4.14
CA GLY A 62 -11.10 17.05 3.37
C GLY A 62 -10.39 15.70 3.27
N LEU A 63 -9.47 15.42 4.20
CA LEU A 63 -8.58 14.24 4.16
C LEU A 63 -8.64 13.44 5.46
N GLY A 64 -8.33 12.15 5.39
CA GLY A 64 -8.06 11.31 6.55
C GLY A 64 -6.81 10.47 6.35
N TRP A 65 -6.23 10.05 7.47
CA TRP A 65 -5.02 9.22 7.50
C TRP A 65 -5.25 7.99 8.36
N LEU A 66 -4.99 6.81 7.83
CA LEU A 66 -5.11 5.53 8.54
C LEU A 66 -3.75 4.85 8.64
N TYR A 67 -3.47 4.32 9.81
CA TYR A 67 -2.24 3.61 10.14
C TYR A 67 -2.58 2.26 10.78
N PRO A 68 -1.87 1.19 10.44
CA PRO A 68 -1.98 -0.08 11.16
C PRO A 68 -1.36 0.04 12.55
N ASP A 69 -1.92 -0.69 13.52
CA ASP A 69 -1.46 -0.66 14.90
C ASP A 69 0.03 -1.03 15.03
N GLY A 70 0.79 -0.14 15.66
CA GLY A 70 2.20 -0.35 15.99
C GLY A 70 3.21 -0.01 14.91
N THR A 71 2.79 0.53 13.76
CA THR A 71 3.69 1.03 12.70
C THR A 71 3.10 2.20 11.92
N GLU A 72 3.95 3.07 11.40
CA GLU A 72 3.56 4.19 10.53
C GLU A 72 3.74 3.85 9.03
N ASP A 73 4.28 2.66 8.74
CA ASP A 73 4.52 2.17 7.37
C ASP A 73 3.94 0.76 7.21
N PRO A 74 3.03 0.54 6.24
CA PRO A 74 2.46 1.51 5.32
C PRO A 74 1.31 2.32 5.94
N PHE A 75 0.87 3.37 5.27
CA PHE A 75 -0.24 4.21 5.70
C PHE A 75 -1.17 4.56 4.55
N ILE A 76 -2.42 4.89 4.86
CA ILE A 76 -3.43 5.27 3.88
C ILE A 76 -3.76 6.75 4.04
N THR A 77 -3.79 7.49 2.94
CA THR A 77 -4.43 8.81 2.84
C THR A 77 -5.72 8.67 2.04
N VAL A 78 -6.84 9.14 2.59
CA VAL A 78 -8.17 9.06 1.96
C VAL A 78 -8.77 10.43 1.80
N ALA A 79 -9.46 10.68 0.70
CA ALA A 79 -10.37 11.81 0.61
C ALA A 79 -11.68 11.50 1.34
N ILE A 80 -12.16 12.45 2.15
CA ILE A 80 -13.41 12.29 2.90
C ILE A 80 -14.60 12.16 1.95
N ASP A 81 -14.55 12.80 0.78
CA ASP A 81 -15.57 12.73 -0.27
C ASP A 81 -15.52 11.45 -1.13
N GLY A 82 -14.53 10.59 -0.91
CA GLY A 82 -14.36 9.33 -1.64
C GLY A 82 -13.68 9.46 -3.00
N SER A 83 -13.23 10.65 -3.38
CA SER A 83 -12.56 10.89 -4.68
C SER A 83 -11.28 10.08 -4.86
N PHE A 84 -10.56 9.76 -3.76
CA PHE A 84 -9.43 8.84 -3.81
C PHE A 84 -9.17 8.11 -2.48
N CYS A 85 -8.48 6.98 -2.59
CA CYS A 85 -7.80 6.29 -1.50
C CYS A 85 -6.38 5.96 -1.95
N GLN A 86 -5.37 6.34 -1.17
CA GLN A 86 -3.96 6.15 -1.49
C GLN A 86 -3.29 5.36 -0.38
N ILE A 87 -2.81 4.16 -0.68
CA ILE A 87 -1.91 3.42 0.21
C ILE A 87 -0.47 3.77 -0.18
N GLU A 88 0.32 4.17 0.81
CA GLU A 88 1.71 4.57 0.65
C GLU A 88 2.62 3.76 1.56
N SER A 89 3.80 3.44 1.05
CA SER A 89 4.87 2.86 1.85
C SER A 89 6.17 3.62 1.67
N THR A 90 6.85 3.87 2.79
CA THR A 90 8.14 4.56 2.82
C THR A 90 9.34 3.62 2.69
N SER A 91 9.11 2.31 2.76
CA SER A 91 10.15 1.27 2.67
C SER A 91 9.95 0.24 1.54
N LEU A 92 8.79 0.24 0.88
CA LEU A 92 8.48 -0.64 -0.24
C LEU A 92 8.61 0.13 -1.57
N GLY A 93 9.48 -0.31 -2.48
CA GLY A 93 9.62 0.29 -3.80
C GLY A 93 8.43 0.03 -4.74
N SER A 94 8.26 0.87 -5.76
CA SER A 94 7.13 0.84 -6.70
C SER A 94 7.00 -0.49 -7.46
N GLU A 95 8.10 -1.17 -7.76
CA GLU A 95 8.05 -2.49 -8.41
C GLU A 95 7.41 -3.56 -7.50
N ALA A 96 7.75 -3.55 -6.21
CA ALA A 96 7.19 -4.49 -5.25
C ALA A 96 5.70 -4.21 -5.00
N ALA A 97 5.32 -2.93 -4.87
CA ALA A 97 3.93 -2.50 -4.79
C ALA A 97 3.12 -2.90 -6.04
N ALA A 98 3.68 -2.73 -7.23
CA ALA A 98 3.06 -3.18 -8.48
C ALA A 98 2.85 -4.69 -8.50
N GLY A 99 3.82 -5.46 -8.00
CA GLY A 99 3.70 -6.91 -7.86
C GLY A 99 2.59 -7.32 -6.89
N GLN A 100 2.42 -6.60 -5.77
CA GLN A 100 1.32 -6.83 -4.83
C GLN A 100 -0.03 -6.52 -5.45
N LEU A 101 -0.17 -5.36 -6.08
CA LEU A 101 -1.41 -4.97 -6.76
C LEU A 101 -1.81 -5.99 -7.82
N ARG A 102 -0.90 -6.42 -8.69
CA ARG A 102 -1.22 -7.41 -9.74
C ARG A 102 -1.73 -8.72 -9.15
N ARG A 103 -1.05 -9.25 -8.12
CA ARG A 103 -1.51 -10.48 -7.44
C ARG A 103 -2.88 -10.28 -6.82
N TYR A 104 -3.13 -9.14 -6.19
CA TYR A 104 -4.43 -8.82 -5.63
C TYR A 104 -5.52 -8.79 -6.71
N LEU A 105 -5.28 -8.08 -7.82
CA LEU A 105 -6.22 -7.98 -8.94
C LEU A 105 -6.52 -9.34 -9.59
N GLU A 106 -5.50 -10.20 -9.73
CA GLU A 106 -5.67 -11.59 -10.18
C GLU A 106 -6.65 -12.37 -9.28
N THR A 107 -6.62 -12.16 -7.96
CA THR A 107 -7.56 -12.82 -7.03
C THR A 107 -9.00 -12.33 -7.18
N LYS A 108 -9.21 -11.11 -7.71
CA LYS A 108 -10.53 -10.57 -8.03
C LYS A 108 -11.04 -11.04 -9.41
N GLY A 109 -10.24 -11.82 -10.14
CA GLY A 109 -10.63 -12.42 -11.42
C GLY A 109 -10.73 -11.41 -12.57
N ALA A 110 -10.15 -10.22 -12.39
CA ALA A 110 -10.26 -9.14 -13.34
C ALA A 110 -8.95 -9.00 -14.14
N ALA A 111 -9.07 -9.18 -15.46
CA ALA A 111 -7.96 -8.97 -16.38
C ALA A 111 -7.79 -7.47 -16.61
N HIS A 112 -6.81 -6.87 -15.93
CA HIS A 112 -6.49 -5.47 -16.11
C HIS A 112 -5.17 -5.33 -16.88
N ASP A 113 -5.27 -4.88 -18.12
CA ASP A 113 -4.09 -4.52 -18.89
C ASP A 113 -3.54 -3.19 -18.36
N PRO A 114 -2.23 -3.10 -18.08
CA PRO A 114 -1.63 -1.85 -17.65
C PRO A 114 -1.66 -0.82 -18.79
N ASP A 115 -2.07 0.40 -18.45
CA ASP A 115 -2.01 1.58 -19.30
C ASP A 115 -1.14 2.66 -18.63
N LYS A 116 -1.16 3.87 -19.20
CA LYS A 116 -0.49 5.06 -18.68
C LYS A 116 -1.50 6.13 -18.29
N ASP A 117 -1.23 6.81 -17.17
CA ASP A 117 -1.94 8.06 -16.84
C ASP A 117 -1.39 9.24 -17.65
N GLU A 118 -1.92 10.44 -17.41
CA GLU A 118 -1.50 11.68 -18.08
C GLU A 118 -0.02 12.03 -17.86
N MET A 119 0.57 11.54 -16.76
CA MET A 119 1.96 11.75 -16.37
C MET A 119 2.90 10.65 -16.91
N GLY A 120 2.36 9.62 -17.57
CA GLY A 120 3.12 8.47 -18.09
C GLY A 120 3.41 7.39 -17.04
N CYS A 121 2.80 7.48 -15.86
CA CYS A 121 2.92 6.50 -14.79
C CYS A 121 2.00 5.30 -15.06
N THR A 122 2.37 4.13 -14.52
CA THR A 122 1.60 2.90 -14.76
C THR A 122 0.24 3.00 -14.07
N ARG A 123 -0.82 2.81 -14.84
CA ARG A 123 -2.22 2.85 -14.40
C ARG A 123 -2.91 1.53 -14.74
N PHE A 124 -3.84 1.10 -13.90
CA PHE A 124 -4.78 0.02 -14.21
C PHE A 124 -6.19 0.59 -14.16
N ASP A 125 -6.95 0.40 -15.24
CA ASP A 125 -8.38 0.67 -15.27
C ASP A 125 -9.10 -0.49 -14.54
N LEU A 126 -9.81 -0.17 -13.46
CA LEU A 126 -10.50 -1.14 -12.62
C LEU A 126 -11.95 -1.40 -13.04
N GLY A 127 -12.45 -0.68 -14.06
CA GLY A 127 -13.84 -0.68 -14.48
C GLY A 127 -14.70 0.31 -13.70
N ASP A 128 -15.91 0.60 -14.22
CA ASP A 128 -16.91 1.45 -13.56
C ASP A 128 -16.43 2.85 -13.13
N GLY A 129 -15.45 3.42 -13.86
CA GLY A 129 -14.84 4.72 -13.57
C GLY A 129 -13.74 4.66 -12.53
N TYR A 130 -13.39 3.49 -12.00
CA TYR A 130 -12.30 3.34 -11.04
C TYR A 130 -10.97 3.07 -11.73
N ALA A 131 -9.91 3.64 -11.19
CA ALA A 131 -8.55 3.40 -11.63
C ALA A 131 -7.59 3.31 -10.44
N VAL A 132 -6.42 2.73 -10.69
CA VAL A 132 -5.29 2.78 -9.75
C VAL A 132 -3.99 3.14 -10.48
N THR A 133 -3.30 4.15 -9.97
CA THR A 133 -2.00 4.61 -10.49
C THR A 133 -0.89 4.27 -9.51
N ILE A 134 0.24 3.82 -10.06
CA ILE A 134 1.45 3.45 -9.30
C ILE A 134 2.49 4.57 -9.40
N THR A 135 2.95 5.05 -8.26
CA THR A 135 4.00 6.09 -8.16
C THR A 135 5.00 5.78 -7.04
N SER A 136 5.97 6.67 -6.85
CA SER A 136 6.67 6.84 -5.57
C SER A 136 5.73 7.47 -4.53
N GLY A 137 6.05 7.33 -3.25
CA GLY A 137 5.38 8.08 -2.18
C GLY A 137 5.83 9.55 -2.11
N GLY A 138 5.21 10.31 -1.20
CA GLY A 138 5.49 11.71 -0.91
C GLY A 138 4.67 12.73 -1.73
N ASP A 139 4.92 14.02 -1.46
CA ASP A 139 4.15 15.14 -2.03
C ASP A 139 4.40 15.36 -3.53
N ASP A 140 5.59 15.02 -4.02
CA ASP A 140 6.00 15.16 -5.42
C ASP A 140 6.27 13.76 -6.03
N PRO A 141 5.21 12.96 -6.27
CA PRO A 141 5.38 11.58 -6.73
C PRO A 141 5.94 11.52 -8.15
N THR A 142 6.79 10.52 -8.37
CA THR A 142 7.34 10.16 -9.68
C THR A 142 6.86 8.76 -10.07
N CYS A 143 6.98 8.37 -11.34
CA CYS A 143 6.40 7.10 -11.79
C CYS A 143 7.07 5.82 -11.25
N ALA A 144 8.24 5.92 -10.61
CA ALA A 144 8.92 4.78 -10.02
C ALA A 144 9.93 5.21 -8.94
N SER A 145 10.09 4.38 -7.92
CA SER A 145 11.12 4.51 -6.91
C SER A 145 11.53 3.14 -6.38
N ASP A 146 12.83 2.96 -6.13
CA ASP A 146 13.36 1.74 -5.51
C ASP A 146 13.16 1.71 -3.98
N LYS A 147 12.71 2.83 -3.39
CA LYS A 147 12.70 3.03 -1.93
C LYS A 147 11.32 3.12 -1.31
N ASN A 148 10.38 3.69 -2.04
CA ASN A 148 9.04 3.99 -1.57
C ASN A 148 8.03 3.83 -2.72
N SER A 149 6.75 3.80 -2.39
CA SER A 149 5.69 3.59 -3.36
C SER A 149 4.38 4.16 -2.87
N ALA A 150 3.51 4.50 -3.81
CA ALA A 150 2.11 4.74 -3.55
C ALA A 150 1.26 4.05 -4.61
N LEU A 151 0.10 3.54 -4.20
CA LEU A 151 -0.98 3.12 -5.08
C LEU A 151 -2.16 4.03 -4.80
N ARG A 152 -2.48 4.88 -5.77
CA ARG A 152 -3.58 5.83 -5.68
C ARG A 152 -4.76 5.31 -6.45
N PHE A 153 -5.79 4.88 -5.73
CA PHE A 153 -7.08 4.49 -6.27
C PHE A 153 -7.95 5.75 -6.43
N THR A 154 -8.54 5.96 -7.60
CA THR A 154 -9.34 7.16 -7.92
C THR A 154 -10.63 6.80 -8.65
N TYR A 155 -11.67 7.61 -8.44
CA TYR A 155 -12.88 7.60 -9.27
C TYR A 155 -12.76 8.72 -10.32
N GLU A 156 -12.79 8.36 -11.59
CA GLU A 156 -12.62 9.20 -12.78
C GLU A 156 -13.94 9.44 -13.54
#